data_AF-A0A564U5N7-F1
#
_entry.id   AF-A0A564U5N7-F1
#
_cell.length_a   1.000
_cell.length_b   1.000
_cell.length_c   1.000
_cell.angle_alpha   90.00
_cell.angle_beta   90.00
_cell.angle_gamma   90.00
#
_symmetry.space_group_name_H-M   'P 1'
#
loop_
_entity.id
_entity.type
_entity.pdbx_description
1 polymer ?
#
loop_
_entity_poly.entity_id
_entity_poly.type
_entity_poly.pdbx_seq_one_letter_code
_entity_poly.pdbx_strand_id
1 'polypeptide(L)'
;MVKEMERFAEKYSADPEEVLPKAGMLETGKTYREKKAKPLIKKIVVVLRSVYRAYLDLSRKFSDMQKSYERALSKVNSLTARVEELWSENKVLGEKLGDLNRVEWALGRDTVETIVQGEKSLEEAQRKQNRERKRKIDRGGR
;
A
#
# COMPACT_ATOMS: atom_id res chain seq x y z
N MET A 1 -9.76 26.95 8.86
CA MET A 1 -8.31 26.82 9.10
C MET A 1 -7.47 27.27 7.92
N VAL A 2 -7.23 26.47 6.86
CA VAL A 2 -6.31 26.89 5.77
C VAL A 2 -6.69 28.21 5.11
N LYS A 3 -7.98 28.40 4.75
CA LYS A 3 -8.49 29.66 4.18
C LYS A 3 -8.37 30.87 5.12
N GLU A 4 -8.37 30.66 6.43
CA GLU A 4 -8.16 31.75 7.39
C GLU A 4 -6.66 32.07 7.52
N MET A 5 -5.81 31.05 7.43
CA MET A 5 -4.36 31.20 7.45
C MET A 5 -3.86 31.94 6.21
N GLU A 6 -4.42 31.67 5.04
CA GLU A 6 -4.15 32.40 3.80
C GLU A 6 -4.48 33.89 3.95
N ARG A 7 -5.67 34.20 4.47
CA ARG A 7 -6.08 35.59 4.77
C ARG A 7 -5.17 36.28 5.78
N PHE A 8 -4.70 35.56 6.80
CA PHE A 8 -3.75 36.12 7.76
C PHE A 8 -2.36 36.33 7.16
N ALA A 9 -1.89 35.41 6.32
CA ALA A 9 -0.62 35.55 5.62
C ALA A 9 -0.63 36.80 4.75
N GLU A 10 -1.66 36.98 3.91
CA GLU A 10 -1.86 38.16 3.06
C GLU A 10 -1.91 39.45 3.88
N LYS A 11 -2.65 39.45 4.98
CA LYS A 11 -2.80 40.60 5.86
C LYS A 11 -1.51 41.01 6.59
N TYR A 12 -0.68 40.05 6.99
CA TYR A 12 0.56 40.32 7.73
C TYR A 12 1.79 40.41 6.82
N SER A 13 1.67 40.09 5.52
CA SER A 13 2.70 40.34 4.50
C SER A 13 2.65 41.75 3.89
N ALA A 14 1.59 42.52 4.18
CA ALA A 14 1.45 43.92 3.78
C ALA A 14 2.46 44.83 4.52
N ASP A 15 2.59 46.08 4.07
CA ASP A 15 3.53 47.06 4.63
C ASP A 15 3.37 47.15 6.17
N PRO A 16 4.45 46.97 6.96
CA PRO A 16 4.40 47.08 8.41
C PRO A 16 3.77 48.37 8.92
N GLU A 17 3.81 49.49 8.17
CA GLU A 17 3.12 50.73 8.56
C GLU A 17 1.58 50.64 8.50
N GLU A 18 1.04 49.78 7.64
CA GLU A 18 -0.40 49.50 7.55
C GLU A 18 -0.85 48.45 8.57
N VAL A 19 0.04 47.53 8.93
CA VAL A 19 -0.22 46.41 9.83
C VAL A 19 -0.10 46.81 11.30
N LEU A 20 0.83 47.71 11.62
CA LEU A 20 1.07 48.16 12.98
C LEU A 20 0.00 49.17 13.42
N PRO A 21 -0.63 48.99 14.59
CA PRO A 21 -1.57 49.96 15.12
C PRO A 21 -0.87 51.32 15.33
N LYS A 22 -1.43 52.43 14.83
CA LYS A 22 -0.87 53.76 15.09
C LYS A 22 -0.94 54.08 16.59
N ALA A 23 0.12 54.68 17.14
CA ALA A 23 0.12 55.19 18.51
C ALA A 23 -0.84 56.39 18.62
N GLY A 24 -1.69 56.42 19.65
CA GLY A 24 -2.54 57.59 19.89
C GLY A 24 -1.72 58.79 20.36
N MET A 25 -2.15 60.02 20.05
CA MET A 25 -1.43 61.27 20.40
C MET A 25 -1.08 61.42 21.89
N LEU A 26 -1.76 60.72 22.79
CA LEU A 26 -1.53 60.74 24.24
C LEU A 26 -1.22 59.34 24.82
N GLU A 27 -0.97 58.35 23.97
CA GLU A 27 -0.73 56.97 24.41
C GLU A 27 0.73 56.79 24.84
N THR A 28 0.97 56.61 26.14
CA THR A 28 2.32 56.30 26.65
C THR A 28 2.83 54.99 26.03
N GLY A 29 4.14 54.89 25.75
CA GLY A 29 4.73 53.69 25.15
C GLY A 29 4.47 52.39 25.92
N LYS A 30 4.28 52.48 27.25
CA LYS A 30 3.87 51.35 28.09
C LYS A 30 2.43 50.88 27.78
N THR A 31 1.50 51.81 27.61
CA THR A 31 0.10 51.54 27.25
C THR A 31 -0.01 50.94 25.86
N TYR A 32 0.74 51.48 24.90
CA TYR A 32 0.83 50.94 23.54
C TYR A 32 1.32 49.48 23.53
N ARG A 33 2.38 49.18 24.30
CA ARG A 33 2.94 47.83 24.38
C ARG A 33 1.92 46.82 24.92
N GLU A 34 1.21 47.16 25.99
CA GLU A 34 0.24 46.28 26.64
C GLU A 34 -1.03 46.08 25.80
N LYS A 35 -1.57 47.17 25.21
CA LYS A 35 -2.88 47.14 24.53
C LYS A 35 -2.80 46.78 23.05
N LYS A 36 -1.68 47.03 22.37
CA LYS A 36 -1.57 46.90 20.91
C LYS A 36 -0.51 45.88 20.50
N ALA A 37 0.73 46.02 20.99
CA ALA A 37 1.82 45.12 20.59
C ALA A 37 1.66 43.69 21.14
N LYS A 38 1.40 43.51 22.45
CA LYS A 38 1.22 42.18 23.04
C LYS A 38 0.05 41.39 22.41
N PRO A 39 -1.14 41.97 22.17
CA PRO A 39 -2.22 41.26 21.49
C PRO A 39 -1.90 40.88 20.05
N LEU A 40 -1.18 41.73 19.32
CA LEU A 40 -0.73 41.43 17.95
C LEU A 40 0.21 40.21 17.94
N ILE A 41 1.22 40.20 18.82
CA ILE A 41 2.13 39.07 18.97
C ILE A 41 1.37 37.79 19.35
N LYS A 42 0.40 37.87 20.27
CA LYS A 42 -0.44 36.72 20.64
C LYS A 42 -1.19 36.15 19.41
N LYS A 43 -1.77 37.02 18.56
CA LYS A 43 -2.45 36.58 17.32
C LYS A 43 -1.48 35.89 16.36
N ILE A 44 -0.29 36.46 16.16
CA ILE A 44 0.75 35.87 15.30
C ILE A 44 1.15 34.48 15.81
N VAL A 45 1.39 34.33 17.12
CA VAL A 45 1.75 33.03 17.72
C VAL A 45 0.65 31.98 17.53
N VAL A 46 -0.63 32.36 17.63
CA VAL A 46 -1.75 31.44 17.37
C VAL A 46 -1.76 30.98 15.93
N VAL A 47 -1.60 31.90 14.97
CA VAL A 47 -1.53 31.56 13.54
C VAL A 47 -0.34 30.63 13.30
N LEU A 48 0.85 30.95 13.79
CA LEU A 48 2.05 30.13 13.60
C LEU A 48 1.88 28.71 14.17
N ARG A 49 1.29 28.58 15.36
CA ARG A 49 0.97 27.27 15.96
C ARG A 49 -0.02 26.49 15.11
N SER A 50 -1.01 27.16 14.51
CA SER A 50 -1.98 26.51 13.62
C SER A 50 -1.33 26.04 12.31
N VAL A 51 -0.41 26.83 11.74
CA VAL A 51 0.39 26.45 10.55
C VAL A 51 1.24 25.23 10.85
N TYR A 52 1.96 25.25 11.97
CA TYR A 52 2.82 24.14 12.34
C TYR A 52 2.02 22.84 12.56
N ARG A 53 0.83 22.92 13.20
CA ARG A 53 -0.06 21.77 13.35
C ARG A 53 -0.56 21.23 12.01
N ALA A 54 -1.02 22.11 11.13
CA ALA A 54 -1.47 21.72 9.80
C ALA A 54 -0.35 21.07 8.98
N TYR A 55 0.87 21.59 9.07
CA TYR A 55 2.05 21.00 8.46
C TYR A 55 2.34 19.59 9.00
N LEU A 56 2.34 19.41 10.33
CA LEU A 56 2.57 18.10 10.94
C LEU A 56 1.50 17.08 10.53
N ASP A 57 0.23 17.50 10.47
CA ASP A 57 -0.86 16.64 10.04
C ASP A 57 -0.71 16.24 8.56
N LEU A 58 -0.32 17.18 7.70
CA LEU A 58 -0.06 16.91 6.29
C LEU A 58 1.15 15.98 6.11
N SER A 59 2.24 16.22 6.85
CA SER A 59 3.45 15.39 6.80
C SER A 59 3.16 13.95 7.23
N ARG A 60 2.35 13.75 8.27
CA ARG A 60 1.89 12.41 8.70
C ARG A 60 1.09 11.72 7.61
N LYS A 61 0.08 12.38 7.05
CA LYS A 61 -0.73 11.84 5.95
C LYS A 61 0.11 11.49 4.73
N PHE A 62 1.07 12.33 4.39
CA PHE A 62 1.99 12.07 3.28
C PHE A 62 2.86 10.85 3.54
N SER A 63 3.42 10.69 4.75
CA SER A 63 4.19 9.50 5.12
C SER A 63 3.35 8.23 5.06
N ASP A 64 2.11 8.26 5.54
CA ASP A 64 1.20 7.12 5.48
C ASP A 64 0.83 6.75 4.04
N MET A 65 0.62 7.75 3.18
CA MET A 65 0.37 7.57 1.75
C MET A 65 1.59 6.99 1.04
N GLN A 66 2.80 7.44 1.37
CA GLN A 66 4.02 6.91 0.79
C GLN A 66 4.19 5.42 1.16
N LYS A 67 3.94 5.05 2.42
CA LYS A 67 3.98 3.65 2.87
C LYS A 67 2.90 2.78 2.21
N SER A 68 1.72 3.32 1.92
CA SER A 68 0.69 2.55 1.21
C SER A 68 1.06 2.35 -0.25
N TYR A 69 1.64 3.37 -0.88
CA TYR A 69 2.16 3.30 -2.24
C TYR A 69 3.30 2.29 -2.38
N GLU A 70 4.30 2.32 -1.49
CA GLU A 70 5.40 1.34 -1.49
C GLU A 70 4.88 -0.10 -1.33
N ARG A 71 3.89 -0.32 -0.46
CA ARG A 71 3.23 -1.62 -0.32
C ARG A 71 2.47 -2.04 -1.57
N ALA A 72 1.80 -1.11 -2.25
CA ALA A 72 1.11 -1.39 -3.51
C ALA A 72 2.12 -1.74 -4.61
N LEU A 73 3.21 -0.99 -4.74
CA LEU A 73 4.29 -1.28 -5.68
C LEU A 73 4.93 -2.64 -5.42
N SER A 74 5.22 -2.98 -4.16
CA SER A 74 5.75 -4.29 -3.80
C SER A 74 4.80 -5.43 -4.22
N LYS A 75 3.49 -5.26 -4.01
CA LYS A 75 2.49 -6.23 -4.47
C LYS A 75 2.46 -6.35 -5.99
N VAL A 76 2.47 -5.23 -6.71
CA VAL A 76 2.52 -5.23 -8.18
C VAL A 76 3.75 -5.99 -8.66
N ASN A 77 4.93 -5.71 -8.11
CA ASN A 77 6.16 -6.42 -8.48
C ASN A 77 6.06 -7.93 -8.20
N SER A 78 5.49 -8.33 -7.07
CA SER A 78 5.28 -9.76 -6.77
C SER A 78 4.30 -10.44 -7.73
N LEU A 79 3.26 -9.72 -8.16
CA LEU A 79 2.30 -10.23 -9.13
C LEU A 79 2.94 -10.32 -10.52
N THR A 80 3.72 -9.32 -10.93
CA THR A 80 4.48 -9.35 -12.19
C THR A 80 5.40 -10.57 -12.22
N ALA A 81 6.17 -10.81 -11.17
CA ALA A 81 7.03 -11.98 -11.06
C ALA A 81 6.23 -13.29 -11.15
N ARG A 82 5.07 -13.38 -10.48
CA ARG A 82 4.21 -14.57 -10.56
C ARG A 82 3.61 -14.78 -11.95
N VAL A 83 3.29 -13.70 -12.66
CA VAL A 83 2.81 -13.78 -14.05
C VAL A 83 3.91 -14.29 -14.96
N GLU A 84 5.14 -13.80 -14.82
CA GLU A 84 6.30 -14.30 -15.58
C GLU A 84 6.56 -15.78 -15.31
N GLU A 85 6.50 -16.20 -14.04
CA GLU A 85 6.62 -17.60 -13.65
C GLU A 85 5.52 -18.46 -14.30
N LEU A 86 4.25 -18.03 -14.21
CA LEU A 86 3.13 -18.73 -14.84
C LEU A 86 3.27 -18.80 -16.37
N TRP A 87 3.81 -17.76 -17.00
CA TRP A 87 4.13 -17.79 -18.43
C TRP A 87 5.19 -18.86 -18.75
N SER A 88 6.23 -18.97 -17.93
CA SER A 88 7.24 -20.02 -18.08
C SER A 88 6.67 -21.43 -17.86
N GLU A 89 5.84 -21.62 -16.83
CA GLU A 89 5.15 -22.87 -16.54
C GLU A 89 4.23 -23.28 -17.71
N ASN A 90 3.44 -22.33 -18.21
CA ASN A 90 2.52 -22.58 -19.32
C ASN A 90 3.26 -22.91 -20.62
N LYS A 91 4.41 -22.28 -20.87
CA LYS A 91 5.28 -22.66 -21.99
C LYS A 91 5.74 -24.11 -21.90
N VAL A 92 6.25 -24.53 -20.74
CA VAL A 92 6.69 -25.92 -20.51
C VAL A 92 5.53 -26.91 -20.64
N LEU A 93 4.35 -26.55 -20.12
CA LEU A 93 3.14 -27.37 -20.29
C LEU A 93 2.76 -27.49 -21.76
N GLY A 94 2.84 -26.41 -22.53
CA GLY A 94 2.60 -26.41 -23.96
C GLY A 94 3.56 -27.33 -24.72
N GLU A 95 4.85 -27.31 -24.37
CA GLU A 95 5.85 -28.24 -24.93
C GLU A 95 5.50 -29.70 -24.62
N LYS A 96 5.21 -30.02 -23.36
CA LYS A 96 4.80 -31.38 -22.95
C LYS A 96 3.51 -31.84 -23.62
N LEU A 97 2.54 -30.95 -23.81
CA LEU A 97 1.29 -31.26 -24.47
C LEU A 97 1.53 -31.53 -25.98
N GLY A 98 2.47 -30.80 -26.59
CA GLY A 98 2.98 -31.11 -27.92
C GLY A 98 3.59 -32.51 -28.00
N ASP A 99 4.41 -32.90 -27.02
CA ASP A 99 4.99 -34.24 -26.95
C ASP A 99 3.94 -35.34 -26.77
N LEU A 100 2.94 -35.10 -25.92
CA LEU A 100 1.80 -36.02 -25.75
C LEU A 100 1.00 -36.18 -27.05
N ASN A 101 0.74 -35.10 -27.78
CA ASN A 101 0.06 -35.17 -29.07
C ASN A 101 0.87 -36.01 -30.09
N ARG A 102 2.20 -35.94 -30.06
CA ARG A 102 3.05 -36.80 -30.90
C ARG A 102 2.91 -38.27 -30.54
N VAL A 103 2.82 -38.59 -29.25
CA VAL A 103 2.58 -39.97 -28.75
C VAL A 103 1.19 -40.45 -29.18
N GLU A 104 0.18 -39.60 -29.05
CA GLU A 104 -1.20 -39.88 -29.46
C GLU A 104 -1.30 -40.16 -30.96
N TRP A 105 -0.55 -39.41 -31.79
CA TRP A 105 -0.45 -39.69 -33.23
C TRP A 105 0.26 -41.01 -33.55
N ALA A 106 1.30 -41.37 -32.79
CA ALA A 106 2.07 -42.58 -33.06
C ALA A 106 1.34 -43.86 -32.62
N LEU A 107 0.64 -43.82 -31.49
CA LEU A 107 0.01 -45.00 -30.87
C LEU A 107 -1.49 -45.12 -31.16
N GLY A 108 -2.15 -44.01 -31.54
CA GLY A 108 -3.59 -43.90 -31.64
C GLY A 108 -4.22 -43.32 -30.36
N ARG A 109 -5.34 -42.61 -30.53
CA ARG A 109 -6.04 -41.93 -29.43
C ARG A 109 -6.62 -42.90 -28.40
N ASP A 110 -7.32 -43.93 -28.88
CA ASP A 110 -8.07 -44.87 -28.03
C ASP A 110 -7.13 -45.74 -27.16
N THR A 111 -5.98 -46.13 -27.70
CA THR A 111 -4.94 -46.88 -27.00
C THR A 111 -4.29 -46.04 -25.90
N VAL A 112 -3.96 -44.78 -26.19
CA VAL A 112 -3.42 -43.84 -25.19
C VAL A 112 -4.44 -43.56 -24.09
N GLU A 113 -5.70 -43.35 -24.43
CA GLU A 113 -6.75 -43.08 -23.44
C GLU A 113 -6.96 -44.26 -22.49
N THR A 114 -6.95 -45.49 -23.02
CA THR A 114 -7.07 -46.72 -22.24
C THR A 114 -5.90 -46.88 -21.26
N ILE A 115 -4.66 -46.64 -21.71
CA ILE A 115 -3.46 -46.70 -20.86
C ILE A 115 -3.55 -45.65 -19.74
N VAL A 116 -3.92 -44.41 -20.07
CA VAL A 116 -4.01 -43.31 -19.09
C VAL A 116 -5.09 -43.58 -18.04
N GLN A 117 -6.25 -44.12 -18.42
CA GLN A 117 -7.30 -44.48 -17.47
C GLN A 117 -6.86 -45.60 -16.53
N GLY A 118 -6.18 -46.63 -17.07
CA GLY A 118 -5.58 -47.70 -16.28
C GLY A 118 -4.62 -47.15 -15.21
N GLU A 119 -3.64 -46.34 -15.63
CA GLU A 119 -2.65 -45.75 -14.71
C GLU A 119 -3.28 -44.82 -13.67
N LYS A 120 -4.25 -43.97 -14.05
CA LYS A 120 -4.97 -43.12 -13.09
C LYS A 120 -5.64 -43.94 -11.99
N SER A 121 -6.28 -45.05 -12.35
CA SER A 121 -6.98 -45.91 -11.39
C SER A 121 -6.01 -46.57 -10.40
N LEU A 122 -4.83 -46.97 -10.87
CA LEU A 122 -3.76 -47.52 -10.03
C LEU A 122 -3.19 -46.46 -9.08
N GLU A 123 -2.94 -45.25 -9.56
CA GLU A 123 -2.42 -44.16 -8.73
C GLU A 123 -3.41 -43.79 -7.61
N GLU A 124 -4.71 -43.73 -7.91
CA GLU A 124 -5.75 -43.48 -6.92
C GLU A 124 -5.85 -44.59 -5.86
N ALA A 125 -5.80 -45.85 -6.29
CA ALA A 125 -5.79 -46.99 -5.39
C ALA A 125 -4.58 -46.94 -4.44
N GLN A 126 -3.40 -46.59 -4.97
CA GLN A 126 -2.18 -46.49 -4.18
C GLN A 126 -2.20 -45.28 -3.24
N ARG A 127 -2.77 -44.15 -3.64
CA ARG A 127 -3.01 -42.99 -2.76
C ARG A 127 -3.93 -43.34 -1.60
N LYS A 128 -5.02 -44.08 -1.84
CA LYS A 128 -5.94 -44.55 -0.78
C LYS A 128 -5.23 -45.51 0.18
N GLN A 129 -4.51 -46.50 -0.34
CA GLN A 129 -3.75 -47.44 0.48
C GLN A 129 -2.67 -46.74 1.34
N ASN A 130 -1.96 -45.77 0.79
CA ASN A 130 -0.96 -44.98 1.53
C ASN A 130 -1.59 -44.11 2.62
N ARG A 131 -2.76 -43.51 2.37
CA ARG A 131 -3.53 -42.77 3.39
C ARG A 131 -3.99 -43.70 4.52
N GLU A 132 -4.44 -44.92 4.20
CA GLU A 132 -4.84 -45.92 5.19
C GLU A 132 -3.66 -46.44 6.01
N ARG A 133 -2.51 -46.69 5.38
CA ARG A 133 -1.27 -47.07 6.08
C ARG A 133 -0.84 -45.98 7.06
N LYS A 134 -0.83 -44.71 6.65
CA LYS A 134 -0.52 -43.58 7.54
C LYS A 134 -1.48 -43.50 8.73
N ARG A 135 -2.79 -43.69 8.51
CA ARG A 135 -3.79 -43.71 9.58
C ARG A 135 -3.66 -44.89 10.54
N LYS A 136 -3.20 -46.05 10.07
CA LYS A 136 -2.94 -47.23 10.92
C LYS A 136 -1.70 -47.04 11.80
N ILE A 137 -0.65 -46.40 11.28
CA ILE A 137 0.57 -46.06 12.03
C ILE A 137 0.24 -45.07 13.16
N ASP A 138 -0.56 -44.03 12.89
CA ASP A 138 -0.99 -43.05 13.90
C ASP A 138 -1.85 -43.66 15.04
N ARG A 139 -2.54 -44.78 14.78
CA ARG A 139 -3.42 -45.43 15.76
C ARG A 139 -2.73 -46.53 16.58
N GLY A 140 -1.59 -47.06 16.13
CA GLY A 140 -0.83 -48.10 16.83
C GLY A 140 0.27 -47.58 17.76
N GLY A 141 0.48 -46.25 17.82
CA GLY A 141 1.47 -45.59 18.68
C GLY A 141 0.94 -45.06 20.01
N ARG A 142 -0.22 -45.55 20.48
CA ARG A 142 -0.78 -45.23 21.80
C ARG A 142 -0.81 -46.46 22.70
#